data_AF-A0A8R1DQN7-F1
#
_entry.id   AF-A0A8R1DQN7-F1
#
_cell.length_a   1.000
_cell.length_b   1.000
_cell.length_c   1.000
_cell.angle_alpha   90.00
_cell.angle_beta   90.00
_cell.angle_gamma   90.00
#
_symmetry.space_group_name_H-M   'P 1'
#
loop_
_entity.id
_entity.type
_entity.pdbx_description
1 polymer ?
#
loop_
_entity_poly.entity_id
_entity_poly.type
_entity_poly.pdbx_seq_one_letter_code
_entity_poly.pdbx_strand_id
1 'polypeptide(L)'
;MAVPLPALCSNGLGAEFTAIMLQICYILLACSGISALSLFIHRMETVTMHVERTRLQRVVYCSKYMYYFFLLVVLVLVQFCVPVIKEQTELKGRMEQRYGKLPSFIWCENCFFFPFDSPIICLCAFFSSIVLCCILFSTISASLVSFRTLNSAAVRWSPKTKAIQKNLLVSLIISVLVLFFFIIFPLFLYIIVNFVMIDSDELGYFLILMMQEHGAAATFITFLTNKLLIKELKSIVKCCAKKKSKPGSRVISII
;
A
#
# COMPACT_ATOMS: atom_id res chain seq x y z
N MET A 1 -33.88 3.37 -1.09
CA MET A 1 -33.46 3.90 0.23
C MET A 1 -32.00 3.54 0.37
N ALA A 2 -31.12 4.52 0.18
CA ALA A 2 -29.70 4.30 0.28
C ALA A 2 -29.30 4.28 1.75
N VAL A 3 -28.53 3.26 2.14
CA VAL A 3 -27.96 3.16 3.47
C VAL A 3 -26.77 4.11 3.46
N PRO A 4 -26.72 5.17 4.30
CA PRO A 4 -25.65 6.18 4.23
C PRO A 4 -24.28 5.65 4.67
N LEU A 5 -24.21 4.37 5.05
CA LEU A 5 -23.01 3.67 5.44
C LEU A 5 -22.81 2.50 4.45
N PRO A 6 -21.93 2.58 3.44
CA PRO A 6 -21.64 1.45 2.58
C PRO A 6 -21.10 0.26 3.39
N ALA A 7 -21.86 -0.84 3.45
CA ALA A 7 -21.36 -2.09 4.01
C ALA A 7 -20.17 -2.60 3.17
N LEU A 8 -19.09 -3.01 3.82
CA LEU A 8 -18.00 -3.73 3.16
C LEU A 8 -18.37 -5.21 3.11
N CYS A 9 -18.60 -5.69 1.90
CA CYS A 9 -18.91 -7.08 1.65
C CYS A 9 -17.74 -7.76 0.93
N SER A 10 -17.31 -8.92 1.44
CA SER A 10 -16.37 -9.79 0.74
C SER A 10 -17.13 -10.72 -0.20
N ASN A 11 -16.85 -10.64 -1.50
CA ASN A 11 -17.46 -11.47 -2.54
C ASN A 11 -16.47 -12.43 -3.21
N GLY A 12 -15.39 -12.79 -2.51
CA GLY A 12 -14.28 -13.58 -3.04
C GLY A 12 -13.96 -14.85 -2.25
N LEU A 13 -12.75 -15.38 -2.44
CA LEU A 13 -12.26 -16.55 -1.71
C LEU A 13 -12.19 -16.22 -0.21
N GLY A 14 -12.90 -17.00 0.61
CA GLY A 14 -13.02 -16.75 2.06
C GLY A 14 -13.97 -15.60 2.42
N ALA A 15 -15.02 -15.38 1.62
CA ALA A 15 -16.11 -14.43 1.91
C ALA A 15 -16.70 -14.58 3.33
N GLU A 16 -16.81 -15.81 3.81
CA GLU A 16 -17.29 -16.15 5.17
C GLU A 16 -16.33 -15.66 6.27
N PHE A 17 -15.08 -15.34 5.93
CA PHE A 17 -14.03 -14.92 6.87
C PHE A 17 -13.68 -13.44 6.70
N THR A 18 -14.66 -12.58 6.46
CA THR A 18 -14.42 -11.17 6.11
C THR A 18 -13.60 -10.41 7.15
N ALA A 19 -13.85 -10.61 8.44
CA ALA A 19 -13.06 -9.99 9.52
C ALA A 19 -11.58 -10.46 9.51
N ILE A 20 -11.35 -11.75 9.21
CA ILE A 20 -9.99 -12.31 9.09
C ILE A 20 -9.29 -11.77 7.83
N MET A 21 -10.02 -11.62 6.73
CA MET A 21 -9.47 -11.03 5.50
C MET A 21 -9.06 -9.57 5.69
N LEU A 22 -9.81 -8.80 6.48
CA LEU A 22 -9.41 -7.45 6.87
C LEU A 22 -8.10 -7.46 7.68
N GLN A 23 -7.95 -8.39 8.62
CA GLN A 23 -6.72 -8.56 9.39
C GLN A 23 -5.52 -8.94 8.49
N ILE A 24 -5.72 -9.87 7.55
CA ILE A 24 -4.69 -10.24 6.56
C ILE A 24 -4.29 -9.00 5.74
N CYS A 25 -5.27 -8.21 5.29
CA CYS A 25 -5.01 -6.96 4.57
C CYS A 25 -4.15 -5.99 5.39
N TYR A 26 -4.45 -5.80 6.68
CA TYR A 26 -3.64 -4.99 7.58
C TYR A 26 -2.20 -5.51 7.73
N ILE A 27 -2.01 -6.83 7.86
CA ILE A 27 -0.68 -7.45 7.95
C ILE A 27 0.11 -7.23 6.65
N LEU A 28 -0.52 -7.42 5.49
CA LEU A 28 0.13 -7.17 4.20
C LEU A 28 0.51 -5.71 4.01
N LEU A 29 -0.34 -4.78 4.45
CA LEU A 29 -0.04 -3.34 4.43
C LEU A 29 1.11 -2.99 5.37
N ALA A 30 1.15 -3.61 6.56
CA ALA A 30 2.26 -3.48 7.51
C ALA A 30 3.58 -3.96 6.89
N CYS A 31 3.60 -5.17 6.31
CA CYS A 31 4.78 -5.71 5.61
C CYS A 31 5.23 -4.81 4.46
N SER A 32 4.29 -4.26 3.70
CA SER A 32 4.57 -3.31 2.61
C SER A 32 5.20 -2.02 3.14
N GLY A 33 4.67 -1.48 4.25
CA GLY A 33 5.23 -0.31 4.91
C GLY A 33 6.64 -0.54 5.46
N ILE A 34 6.88 -1.67 6.13
CA ILE A 34 8.21 -2.08 6.62
C ILE A 34 9.20 -2.15 5.46
N SER A 35 8.80 -2.78 4.36
CA SER A 35 9.63 -2.94 3.17
C SER A 35 9.98 -1.58 2.54
N ALA A 36 8.99 -0.70 2.36
CA ALA A 36 9.19 0.63 1.82
C ALA A 36 10.16 1.45 2.68
N LEU A 37 9.91 1.51 4.00
CA LEU A 37 10.77 2.24 4.93
C LEU A 37 12.21 1.71 4.91
N SER A 38 12.38 0.39 4.93
CA SER A 38 13.70 -0.25 4.91
C SER A 38 14.47 0.08 3.63
N LEU A 39 13.80 0.09 2.47
CA LEU A 39 14.41 0.47 1.20
C LEU A 39 14.87 1.92 1.19
N PHE A 40 14.07 2.86 1.71
CA PHE A 40 14.47 4.27 1.79
C PHE A 40 15.64 4.51 2.73
N ILE A 41 15.63 3.87 3.90
CA ILE A 41 16.71 4.00 4.88
C ILE A 41 18.01 3.38 4.35
N HIS A 42 17.94 2.17 3.79
CA HIS A 42 19.11 1.52 3.21
C HIS A 42 19.74 2.36 2.08
N ARG A 43 18.91 2.98 1.23
CA ARG A 43 19.39 3.91 0.21
C ARG A 43 20.06 5.13 0.81
N MET A 44 19.43 5.75 1.81
CA MET A 44 20.01 6.89 2.52
C MET A 44 21.38 6.54 3.10
N GLU A 45 21.50 5.39 3.78
CA GLU A 45 22.76 4.90 4.35
C GLU A 45 23.83 4.67 3.29
N THR A 46 23.47 4.02 2.18
CA THR A 46 24.40 3.76 1.08
C THR A 46 24.96 5.07 0.51
N VAL A 47 24.09 6.05 0.26
CA VAL A 47 24.48 7.34 -0.33
C VAL A 47 25.28 8.21 0.65
N THR A 48 25.06 8.04 1.96
CA THR A 48 25.65 8.90 3.00
C THR A 48 26.84 8.27 3.73
N MET A 49 27.27 7.08 3.31
CA MET A 49 28.37 6.32 3.92
C MET A 49 29.68 7.10 4.10
N HIS A 50 29.94 8.09 3.23
CA HIS A 50 31.15 8.91 3.26
C HIS A 50 30.91 10.37 3.68
N VAL A 51 29.73 10.67 4.22
CA VAL A 51 29.31 12.03 4.58
C VAL A 51 28.99 12.09 6.06
N GLU A 52 29.36 13.19 6.73
CA GLU A 52 29.07 13.38 8.15
C GLU A 52 27.58 13.31 8.47
N ARG A 53 27.28 12.82 9.68
CA ARG A 53 25.92 12.51 10.09
C ARG A 53 25.13 13.79 10.36
N THR A 54 24.13 14.06 9.52
CA THR A 54 23.31 15.29 9.65
C THR A 54 22.22 15.14 10.72
N ARG A 55 21.76 16.26 11.28
CA ARG A 55 20.60 16.27 12.20
C ARG A 55 19.36 15.60 11.60
N LEU A 56 19.15 15.77 10.29
CA LEU A 56 18.02 15.18 9.56
C LEU A 56 18.08 13.64 9.53
N GLN A 57 19.28 13.04 9.44
CA GLN A 57 19.42 11.58 9.54
C GLN A 57 19.04 11.06 10.93
N ARG A 58 19.41 11.78 12.01
CA ARG A 58 19.00 11.41 13.37
C ARG A 58 17.49 11.42 13.52
N VAL A 59 16.83 12.44 12.95
CA VAL A 59 15.36 12.54 12.91
C VAL A 59 14.74 11.36 12.16
N VAL A 60 15.30 10.95 11.01
CA VAL A 60 14.84 9.77 10.24
C VAL A 60 14.93 8.48 11.07
N TYR A 61 16.03 8.28 11.82
CA TYR A 61 16.13 7.10 12.69
C TYR A 61 15.16 7.16 13.86
N CYS A 62 14.96 8.33 14.47
CA CYS A 62 13.96 8.49 15.53
C CYS A 62 12.55 8.16 15.02
N SER A 63 12.17 8.69 13.86
CA SER A 63 10.85 8.43 13.26
C SER A 63 10.69 6.97 12.80
N LYS A 64 11.77 6.30 12.39
CA LYS A 64 11.80 4.83 12.15
C LYS A 64 11.41 4.05 13.40
N TYR A 65 11.99 4.35 14.55
CA TYR A 65 11.68 3.64 15.80
C TYR A 65 10.24 3.90 16.25
N MET A 66 9.78 5.15 16.14
CA MET A 66 8.38 5.50 16.43
C MET A 66 7.41 4.75 15.51
N TYR A 67 7.73 4.64 14.21
CA TYR A 67 6.93 3.85 13.28
C TYR A 67 6.79 2.39 13.73
N TYR A 68 7.89 1.70 14.08
CA TYR A 68 7.81 0.30 14.51
C TYR A 68 7.04 0.12 15.82
N PHE A 69 7.22 1.04 16.78
CA PHE A 69 6.49 1.01 18.04
C PHE A 69 4.99 1.13 17.81
N PHE A 70 4.54 2.15 17.07
CA PHE A 70 3.12 2.32 16.80
C PHE A 70 2.55 1.25 15.88
N LEU A 71 3.35 0.71 14.96
CA LEU A 71 2.92 -0.42 14.13
C LEU A 71 2.60 -1.64 14.99
N LEU A 72 3.43 -1.93 15.99
CA LEU A 72 3.15 -3.02 16.95
C LEU A 72 1.85 -2.77 17.71
N VAL A 73 1.64 -1.54 18.18
CA VAL A 73 0.38 -1.14 18.87
C VAL A 73 -0.83 -1.36 17.95
N VAL A 74 -0.75 -0.95 16.69
CA VAL A 74 -1.84 -1.15 15.70
C VAL A 74 -2.09 -2.64 15.46
N LEU A 75 -1.05 -3.46 15.28
CA LEU A 75 -1.21 -4.91 15.04
C LEU A 75 -1.91 -5.62 16.21
N VAL A 76 -1.65 -5.18 17.45
CA VAL A 76 -2.35 -5.65 18.64
C VAL A 76 -3.80 -5.16 18.65
N LEU A 77 -4.05 -3.87 18.40
CA LEU A 77 -5.41 -3.32 18.35
C LEU A 77 -6.28 -3.99 17.28
N VAL A 78 -5.72 -4.32 16.12
CA VAL A 78 -6.41 -5.03 15.04
C VAL A 78 -6.95 -6.38 15.53
N GLN A 79 -6.26 -7.10 16.44
CA GLN A 79 -6.80 -8.34 17.01
C GLN A 79 -8.11 -8.10 17.78
N PHE A 80 -8.17 -7.00 18.53
CA PHE A 80 -9.36 -6.63 19.28
C PHE A 80 -10.49 -6.09 18.40
N CYS A 81 -10.18 -5.58 17.20
CA CYS A 81 -11.18 -5.16 16.23
C CYS A 81 -11.94 -6.34 15.60
N VAL A 82 -11.34 -7.52 15.48
CA VAL A 82 -11.95 -8.71 14.84
C VAL A 82 -13.30 -9.11 15.45
N PRO A 83 -13.42 -9.35 16.78
CA PRO A 83 -14.71 -9.70 17.36
C PRO A 83 -15.75 -8.58 17.19
N VAL A 84 -15.34 -7.32 17.30
CA VAL A 84 -16.21 -6.15 17.09
C VAL A 84 -16.76 -6.07 15.67
N ILE A 85 -15.97 -6.49 14.68
CA ILE A 85 -16.38 -6.54 13.27
C ILE A 85 -17.24 -7.77 12.98
N LYS A 86 -17.02 -8.88 13.68
CA LYS A 86 -17.80 -10.11 13.52
C LYS A 86 -19.19 -10.01 14.15
N GLU A 87 -19.27 -9.46 15.35
CA GLU A 87 -20.50 -9.41 16.14
C GLU A 87 -21.27 -8.09 15.91
N GLN A 88 -22.02 -8.02 14.81
CA GLN A 88 -22.71 -6.78 14.39
C GLN A 88 -24.23 -6.84 14.41
N THR A 89 -24.84 -7.86 15.01
CA THR A 89 -26.30 -8.03 15.02
C THR A 89 -27.02 -6.83 15.63
N GLU A 90 -26.51 -6.30 16.75
CA GLU A 90 -27.08 -5.12 17.41
C GLU A 90 -26.91 -3.85 16.57
N LEU A 91 -25.71 -3.64 15.99
CA LEU A 91 -25.44 -2.49 15.13
C LEU A 91 -26.35 -2.49 13.89
N LYS A 92 -26.48 -3.63 13.21
CA LYS A 92 -27.36 -3.81 12.05
C LYS A 92 -28.82 -3.58 12.42
N GLY A 93 -29.26 -4.06 13.59
CA GLY A 93 -30.60 -3.79 14.12
C GLY A 93 -30.87 -2.30 14.36
N ARG A 94 -29.92 -1.57 14.97
CA ARG A 94 -30.03 -0.11 15.16
C ARG A 94 -30.09 0.65 13.83
N MET A 95 -29.33 0.20 12.82
CA MET A 95 -29.39 0.79 11.48
C MET A 95 -30.71 0.52 10.77
N GLU A 96 -31.27 -0.68 10.91
CA GLU A 96 -32.59 -1.01 10.34
C GLU A 96 -33.71 -0.18 10.98
N GLN A 97 -33.63 0.08 12.29
CA GLN A 97 -34.56 0.98 12.98
C GLN A 97 -34.46 2.43 12.48
N ARG A 98 -33.23 2.89 12.17
CA ARG A 98 -32.97 4.29 11.81
C ARG A 98 -33.20 4.60 10.34
N TYR A 99 -32.87 3.67 9.45
CA TYR A 99 -32.87 3.87 8.00
C TYR A 99 -33.91 3.02 7.26
N GLY A 100 -34.67 2.21 7.99
CA GLY A 100 -35.64 1.29 7.43
C GLY A 100 -35.02 -0.06 7.06
N LYS A 101 -35.85 -0.92 6.47
CA LYS A 101 -35.52 -2.33 6.22
C LYS A 101 -34.22 -2.48 5.44
N LEU A 102 -33.23 -3.14 6.02
CA LEU A 102 -31.96 -3.41 5.37
C LEU A 102 -32.12 -4.57 4.36
N PRO A 103 -31.43 -4.54 3.22
CA PRO A 103 -31.37 -5.69 2.32
C PRO A 103 -30.91 -6.97 3.04
N SER A 104 -31.52 -8.10 2.70
CA SER A 104 -31.25 -9.39 3.37
C SER A 104 -29.78 -9.82 3.26
N PHE A 105 -29.09 -9.48 2.17
CA PHE A 105 -27.68 -9.82 1.98
C PHE A 105 -26.73 -9.14 2.99
N ILE A 106 -27.11 -7.98 3.54
CA ILE A 106 -26.31 -7.26 4.53
C ILE A 106 -26.23 -8.05 5.85
N TRP A 107 -27.23 -8.88 6.14
CA TRP A 107 -27.29 -9.69 7.34
C TRP A 107 -26.35 -10.91 7.31
N CYS A 108 -25.77 -11.23 6.15
CA CYS A 108 -24.75 -12.26 6.04
C CYS A 108 -23.45 -11.86 6.78
N GLU A 109 -22.67 -12.87 7.21
CA GLU A 109 -21.36 -12.66 7.86
C GLU A 109 -20.31 -12.05 6.93
N ASN A 110 -20.57 -12.08 5.62
CA ASN A 110 -19.66 -11.57 4.60
C ASN A 110 -19.65 -10.04 4.52
N CYS A 111 -20.64 -9.39 5.15
CA CYS A 111 -20.83 -7.94 5.11
C CYS A 111 -20.70 -7.35 6.51
N PHE A 112 -19.87 -6.32 6.65
CA PHE A 112 -19.72 -5.59 7.90
C PHE A 112 -19.75 -4.08 7.65
N PHE A 113 -20.10 -3.35 8.71
CA PHE A 113 -19.98 -1.91 8.78
C PHE A 113 -18.82 -1.54 9.69
N PHE A 114 -18.22 -0.37 9.52
CA PHE A 114 -17.28 0.12 10.54
C PHE A 114 -18.06 0.76 11.69
N PRO A 115 -18.00 0.21 12.93
CA PRO A 115 -18.67 0.81 14.07
C PRO A 115 -17.82 1.96 14.60
N PHE A 116 -18.04 3.16 14.08
CA PHE A 116 -17.33 4.39 14.49
C PHE A 116 -17.68 4.84 15.92
N ASP A 117 -18.70 4.24 16.52
CA ASP A 117 -19.09 4.38 17.92
C ASP A 117 -18.31 3.42 18.85
N SER A 118 -17.51 2.49 18.31
CA SER A 118 -16.64 1.62 19.12
C SER A 118 -15.34 2.34 19.49
N PRO A 119 -14.98 2.41 20.79
CA PRO A 119 -13.72 3.04 21.24
C PRO A 119 -12.49 2.30 20.71
N ILE A 120 -12.57 0.97 20.54
CA ILE A 120 -11.46 0.15 20.03
C ILE A 120 -11.19 0.48 18.56
N ILE A 121 -12.24 0.61 17.74
CA ILE A 121 -12.12 0.98 16.32
C ILE A 121 -11.56 2.41 16.20
N CYS A 122 -12.04 3.34 17.02
CA CYS A 122 -11.52 4.71 17.06
C CYS A 122 -10.04 4.76 17.44
N LEU A 123 -9.63 4.05 18.49
CA LEU A 123 -8.23 3.94 18.90
C LEU A 123 -7.37 3.32 17.79
N CYS A 124 -7.85 2.25 17.15
CA CYS A 124 -7.16 1.61 16.04
C CYS A 124 -6.95 2.58 14.87
N ALA A 125 -7.96 3.36 14.51
CA ALA A 125 -7.89 4.36 13.45
C ALA A 125 -6.92 5.51 13.80
N PHE A 126 -6.94 5.98 15.05
CA PHE A 126 -6.03 7.01 15.55
C PHE A 126 -4.56 6.57 15.47
N PHE A 127 -4.22 5.40 16.02
CA PHE A 127 -2.85 4.88 15.95
C PHE A 127 -2.43 4.54 14.52
N SER A 128 -3.35 4.04 13.68
CA SER A 128 -3.07 3.80 12.25
C SER A 128 -2.72 5.10 11.52
N SER A 129 -3.37 6.21 11.87
CA SER A 129 -3.04 7.54 11.33
C SER A 129 -1.66 8.03 11.76
N ILE A 130 -1.27 7.77 13.02
CA ILE A 130 0.09 8.05 13.51
C ILE A 130 1.11 7.22 12.73
N VAL A 131 0.89 5.92 12.55
CA VAL A 131 1.77 5.04 11.77
C VAL A 131 1.95 5.58 10.34
N LEU A 132 0.86 5.98 9.69
CA LEU A 132 0.90 6.58 8.36
C LEU A 132 1.72 7.88 8.33
N CYS A 133 1.53 8.76 9.30
CA CYS A 133 2.32 9.99 9.42
C CYS A 133 3.81 9.69 9.63
N CYS A 134 4.15 8.74 10.51
CA CYS A 134 5.52 8.35 10.78
C CYS A 134 6.22 7.77 9.55
N ILE A 135 5.57 6.88 8.78
CA ILE A 135 6.16 6.31 7.57
C ILE A 135 6.32 7.36 6.46
N LEU A 136 5.33 8.21 6.23
CA LEU A 136 5.43 9.29 5.25
C LEU A 136 6.56 10.25 5.61
N PHE A 137 6.60 10.71 6.86
CA PHE A 137 7.64 11.62 7.32
C PHE A 137 9.05 10.99 7.22
N SER A 138 9.20 9.72 7.62
CA SER A 138 10.48 9.02 7.55
C SER A 138 10.95 8.82 6.12
N THR A 139 10.07 8.39 5.22
CA THR A 139 10.39 8.12 3.81
C THR A 139 10.68 9.41 3.04
N ILE A 140 9.92 10.48 3.26
CA ILE A 140 10.18 11.80 2.69
C ILE A 140 11.53 12.33 3.18
N SER A 141 11.77 12.30 4.49
CA SER A 141 13.03 12.79 5.07
C SER A 141 14.24 12.00 4.58
N ALA A 142 14.16 10.66 4.53
CA ALA A 142 15.21 9.80 3.99
C ALA A 142 15.45 10.07 2.49
N SER A 143 14.38 10.31 1.72
CA SER A 143 14.47 10.70 0.30
C SER A 143 15.14 12.04 0.11
N LEU A 144 14.79 13.04 0.93
CA LEU A 144 15.40 14.37 0.89
C LEU A 144 16.89 14.32 1.23
N VAL A 145 17.29 13.58 2.27
CA VAL A 145 18.70 13.35 2.59
C VAL A 145 19.42 12.68 1.43
N SER A 146 18.83 11.61 0.87
CA SER A 146 19.40 10.88 -0.27
C SER A 146 19.59 11.78 -1.49
N PHE A 147 18.58 12.59 -1.83
CA PHE A 147 18.61 13.50 -2.97
C PHE A 147 19.63 14.63 -2.79
N ARG A 148 19.65 15.28 -1.63
CA ARG A 148 20.64 16.32 -1.30
C ARG A 148 22.06 15.80 -1.38
N THR A 149 22.29 14.62 -0.81
CA THR A 149 23.61 13.99 -0.81
C THR A 149 24.02 13.60 -2.23
N LEU A 150 23.13 12.96 -3.01
CA LEU A 150 23.38 12.64 -4.42
C LEU A 150 23.66 13.87 -5.28
N ASN A 151 23.14 15.05 -4.95
CA ASN A 151 23.43 16.28 -5.70
C ASN A 151 24.66 17.04 -5.21
N SER A 152 25.13 16.78 -3.99
CA SER A 152 26.32 17.42 -3.44
C SER A 152 27.61 17.00 -4.17
N ALA A 153 28.63 17.87 -4.09
CA ALA A 153 29.99 17.59 -4.54
C ALA A 153 30.76 16.66 -3.58
N ALA A 154 30.24 16.44 -2.36
CA ALA A 154 30.87 15.63 -1.33
C ALA A 154 30.85 14.12 -1.64
N VAL A 155 30.00 13.67 -2.56
CA VAL A 155 29.87 12.24 -2.88
C VAL A 155 30.99 11.80 -3.83
N ARG A 156 31.84 10.88 -3.35
CA ARG A 156 32.96 10.26 -4.07
C ARG A 156 32.55 9.17 -5.08
N TRP A 157 31.39 9.29 -5.72
CA TRP A 157 30.89 8.26 -6.64
C TRP A 157 31.12 8.64 -8.09
N SER A 158 31.37 7.63 -8.93
CA SER A 158 31.47 7.84 -10.38
C SER A 158 30.14 8.38 -10.93
N PRO A 159 30.16 9.20 -12.01
CA PRO A 159 28.95 9.75 -12.63
C PRO A 159 27.91 8.68 -13.00
N LYS A 160 28.39 7.50 -13.44
CA LYS A 160 27.55 6.34 -13.78
C LYS A 160 26.80 5.82 -12.54
N THR A 161 27.48 5.64 -11.41
CA THR A 161 26.87 5.14 -10.17
C THR A 161 25.86 6.13 -9.60
N LYS A 162 26.19 7.43 -9.63
CA LYS A 162 25.29 8.52 -9.22
C LYS A 162 24.00 8.54 -10.05
N ALA A 163 24.09 8.34 -11.37
CA ALA A 163 22.92 8.25 -12.24
C ALA A 163 22.01 7.05 -11.92
N ILE A 164 22.61 5.87 -11.68
CA ILE A 164 21.86 4.66 -11.28
C ILE A 164 21.10 4.90 -9.98
N GLN A 165 21.76 5.49 -8.98
CA GLN A 165 21.20 5.68 -7.65
C GLN A 165 20.08 6.72 -7.64
N LYS A 166 20.21 7.79 -8.44
CA LYS A 166 19.10 8.72 -8.71
C LYS A 166 17.91 8.02 -9.38
N ASN A 167 18.16 7.20 -10.41
CA ASN A 167 17.09 6.51 -11.13
C ASN A 167 16.34 5.53 -10.21
N LEU A 168 17.06 4.81 -9.35
CA LEU A 168 16.44 3.90 -8.38
C LEU A 168 15.66 4.65 -7.29
N LEU A 169 16.15 5.79 -6.81
CA LEU A 169 15.43 6.62 -5.85
C LEU A 169 14.11 7.15 -6.45
N VAL A 170 14.15 7.66 -7.68
CA VAL A 170 12.96 8.13 -8.39
C VAL A 170 11.97 6.99 -8.62
N SER A 171 12.43 5.82 -9.07
CA SER A 171 11.56 4.65 -9.25
C SER A 171 10.88 4.25 -7.94
N LEU A 172 11.61 4.23 -6.81
CA LEU A 172 11.04 3.93 -5.50
C LEU A 172 9.99 4.96 -5.04
N ILE A 173 10.26 6.25 -5.25
CA ILE A 173 9.30 7.32 -4.96
C ILE A 173 8.02 7.12 -5.76
N ILE A 174 8.14 6.84 -7.07
CA ILE A 174 6.98 6.62 -7.91
C ILE A 174 6.20 5.38 -7.46
N SER A 175 6.85 4.25 -7.15
CA SER A 175 6.17 3.05 -6.65
C SER A 175 5.37 3.33 -5.36
N VAL A 176 5.89 4.15 -4.44
CA VAL A 176 5.15 4.55 -3.22
C VAL A 176 4.00 5.50 -3.53
N LEU A 177 4.16 6.42 -4.49
CA LEU A 177 3.06 7.28 -4.93
C LEU A 177 1.90 6.46 -5.48
N VAL A 178 2.18 5.40 -6.25
CA VAL A 178 1.13 4.49 -6.73
C VAL A 178 0.40 3.84 -5.56
N LEU A 179 1.13 3.33 -4.56
CA LEU A 179 0.50 2.77 -3.36
C LEU A 179 -0.38 3.80 -2.64
N PHE A 180 0.08 5.05 -2.54
CA PHE A 180 -0.68 6.13 -1.94
C PHE A 180 -1.95 6.44 -2.73
N PHE A 181 -1.87 6.60 -4.05
CA PHE A 181 -3.00 6.96 -4.89
C PHE A 181 -4.02 5.83 -5.06
N PHE A 182 -3.61 4.57 -5.08
CA PHE A 182 -4.50 3.44 -5.36
C PHE A 182 -4.97 2.69 -4.10
N ILE A 183 -4.32 2.87 -2.95
CA ILE A 183 -4.76 2.23 -1.69
C ILE A 183 -5.12 3.26 -0.63
N ILE A 184 -4.18 4.13 -0.26
CA ILE A 184 -4.36 5.05 0.88
C ILE A 184 -5.45 6.09 0.58
N PHE A 185 -5.41 6.70 -0.61
CA PHE A 185 -6.38 7.71 -1.01
C PHE A 185 -7.80 7.15 -1.14
N PRO A 186 -8.04 5.98 -1.79
CA PRO A 186 -9.37 5.39 -1.83
C PRO A 186 -9.91 5.00 -0.45
N LEU A 187 -9.06 4.44 0.41
CA LEU A 187 -9.43 4.09 1.78
C LEU A 187 -9.81 5.33 2.59
N PHE A 188 -9.04 6.41 2.45
CA PHE A 188 -9.31 7.69 3.11
C PHE A 188 -10.63 8.32 2.64
N LEU A 189 -10.84 8.38 1.32
CA LEU A 189 -12.10 8.87 0.76
C LEU A 189 -13.28 8.00 1.17
N TYR A 190 -13.12 6.68 1.17
CA TYR A 190 -14.13 5.76 1.67
C TYR A 190 -14.51 6.10 3.11
N ILE A 191 -13.54 6.29 4.01
CA ILE A 191 -13.81 6.70 5.40
C ILE A 191 -14.53 8.05 5.47
N ILE A 192 -14.11 9.06 4.68
CA ILE A 192 -14.77 10.38 4.67
C ILE A 192 -16.20 10.30 4.18
N VAL A 193 -16.46 9.59 3.08
CA VAL A 193 -17.80 9.43 2.51
C VAL A 193 -18.75 8.81 3.54
N ASN A 194 -18.26 7.80 4.28
CA ASN A 194 -18.98 7.18 5.38
C ASN A 194 -19.20 8.14 6.56
N PHE A 195 -18.21 8.98 6.88
CA PHE A 195 -18.29 9.92 8.00
C PHE A 195 -19.20 11.13 7.73
N VAL A 196 -19.20 11.63 6.50
CA VAL A 196 -19.97 12.80 6.05
C VAL A 196 -21.34 12.40 5.48
N MET A 197 -21.65 11.09 5.42
CA MET A 197 -22.90 10.53 4.88
C MET A 197 -23.21 11.03 3.45
N ILE A 198 -22.22 10.94 2.56
CA ILE A 198 -22.41 11.30 1.15
C ILE A 198 -23.01 10.09 0.41
N ASP A 199 -24.27 10.21 -0.01
CA ASP A 199 -24.95 9.20 -0.84
C ASP A 199 -24.43 9.25 -2.27
N SER A 200 -23.45 8.41 -2.61
CA SER A 200 -22.98 8.23 -3.98
C SER A 200 -22.51 6.80 -4.21
N ASP A 201 -23.40 5.96 -4.75
CA ASP A 201 -23.08 4.58 -5.13
C ASP A 201 -21.91 4.53 -6.14
N GLU A 202 -21.90 5.44 -7.12
CA GLU A 202 -20.85 5.52 -8.14
C GLU A 202 -19.46 5.78 -7.54
N LEU A 203 -19.37 6.65 -6.54
CA LEU A 203 -18.12 6.94 -5.86
C LEU A 203 -17.61 5.70 -5.10
N GLY A 204 -18.49 4.96 -4.42
CA GLY A 204 -18.14 3.71 -3.77
C GLY A 204 -17.56 2.67 -4.73
N TYR A 205 -18.21 2.44 -5.88
CA TYR A 205 -17.71 1.53 -6.92
C TYR A 205 -16.36 1.97 -7.47
N PHE A 206 -16.17 3.26 -7.74
CA PHE A 206 -14.90 3.79 -8.23
C PHE A 206 -13.75 3.55 -7.23
N LEU A 207 -13.99 3.78 -5.93
CA LEU A 207 -12.99 3.57 -4.88
C LEU A 207 -12.58 2.10 -4.75
N ILE A 208 -13.54 1.18 -4.82
CA ILE A 208 -13.27 -0.26 -4.80
C ILE A 208 -12.46 -0.67 -6.05
N LEU A 209 -12.81 -0.16 -7.22
CA LEU A 209 -12.08 -0.43 -8.46
C LEU A 209 -10.63 0.08 -8.39
N MET A 210 -10.40 1.28 -7.84
CA MET A 210 -9.05 1.77 -7.57
C MET A 210 -8.26 0.85 -6.65
N MET A 211 -8.90 0.38 -5.55
CA MET A 211 -8.28 -0.57 -4.63
C MET A 211 -8.03 -1.94 -5.26
N GLN A 212 -8.81 -2.39 -6.25
CA GLN A 212 -8.59 -3.68 -6.90
C GLN A 212 -7.45 -3.62 -7.94
N GLU A 213 -7.37 -2.54 -8.71
CA GLU A 213 -6.40 -2.37 -9.80
C GLU A 213 -4.99 -1.93 -9.32
N HIS A 214 -4.82 -1.64 -8.02
CA HIS A 214 -3.54 -1.18 -7.45
C HIS A 214 -2.36 -2.09 -7.78
N GLY A 215 -2.56 -3.42 -7.78
CA GLY A 215 -1.50 -4.40 -8.02
C GLY A 215 -1.00 -4.40 -9.47
N ALA A 216 -1.93 -4.26 -10.42
CA ALA A 216 -1.62 -4.12 -11.84
C ALA A 216 -0.91 -2.78 -12.11
N ALA A 217 -1.43 -1.68 -11.57
CA ALA A 217 -0.85 -0.35 -11.70
C ALA A 217 0.57 -0.27 -11.10
N ALA A 218 0.78 -0.81 -9.90
CA ALA A 218 2.09 -0.82 -9.23
C ALA A 218 3.14 -1.62 -10.01
N THR A 219 2.74 -2.77 -10.55
CA THR A 219 3.62 -3.60 -11.38
C THR A 219 3.99 -2.87 -12.67
N PHE A 220 3.00 -2.34 -13.39
CA PHE A 220 3.20 -1.63 -14.64
C PHE A 220 4.12 -0.41 -14.48
N ILE A 221 3.89 0.41 -13.45
CA ILE A 221 4.68 1.61 -13.19
C ILE A 221 6.10 1.26 -12.74
N THR A 222 6.29 0.20 -11.97
CA THR A 222 7.64 -0.27 -11.59
C THR A 222 8.43 -0.71 -12.83
N PHE A 223 7.79 -1.40 -13.78
CA PHE A 223 8.40 -1.72 -15.06
C PHE A 223 8.74 -0.47 -15.87
N LEU A 224 7.85 0.52 -15.97
CA LEU A 224 8.08 1.73 -16.78
C LEU A 224 9.12 2.70 -16.20
N THR A 225 9.24 2.77 -14.88
CA THR A 225 10.11 3.76 -14.22
C THR A 225 11.53 3.26 -14.02
N ASN A 226 11.73 1.94 -13.99
CA ASN A 226 13.04 1.37 -13.78
C ASN A 226 13.71 1.02 -15.11
N LYS A 227 14.58 1.93 -15.58
CA LYS A 227 15.38 1.75 -16.81
C LYS A 227 16.17 0.44 -16.87
N LEU A 228 16.59 -0.13 -15.73
CA LEU A 228 17.25 -1.44 -15.68
C LEU A 228 16.24 -2.56 -16.00
N LEU A 229 15.07 -2.55 -15.35
CA LEU A 229 14.00 -3.52 -15.61
C LEU A 229 13.50 -3.45 -17.06
N ILE A 230 13.36 -2.26 -17.64
CA ILE A 230 13.01 -2.10 -19.07
C ILE A 230 14.07 -2.74 -19.96
N LYS A 231 15.35 -2.56 -19.64
CA LYS A 231 16.45 -3.09 -20.44
C LYS A 231 16.45 -4.62 -20.43
N GLU A 232 16.22 -5.22 -19.27
CA GLU A 232 16.07 -6.67 -19.12
C GLU A 232 14.80 -7.19 -19.80
N LEU A 233 13.66 -6.51 -19.64
CA LEU A 233 12.41 -6.87 -20.32
C LEU A 233 12.59 -6.83 -21.85
N LYS A 234 13.23 -5.78 -22.38
CA LYS A 234 13.56 -5.70 -23.81
C LYS A 234 14.52 -6.81 -24.26
N SER A 235 15.45 -7.23 -23.41
CA SER A 235 16.35 -8.36 -23.66
C SER A 235 15.58 -9.67 -23.76
N ILE A 236 14.69 -9.94 -22.80
CA ILE A 236 13.82 -11.13 -22.77
C ILE A 236 12.90 -11.14 -23.99
N VAL A 237 12.21 -10.03 -24.28
CA VAL A 237 11.32 -9.93 -25.44
C VAL A 237 12.08 -10.14 -26.74
N LYS A 238 13.27 -9.56 -26.90
CA LYS A 238 14.13 -9.82 -28.08
C LYS A 238 14.58 -11.27 -28.17
N CYS A 239 14.89 -11.92 -27.04
CA CYS A 239 15.27 -13.32 -26.99
C CYS A 239 14.10 -14.23 -27.38
N CYS A 240 12.91 -13.98 -26.83
CA CYS A 240 11.67 -14.69 -27.17
C CYS A 240 11.24 -14.43 -28.63
N ALA A 241 11.40 -13.22 -29.14
CA ALA A 241 11.14 -12.88 -30.55
C ALA A 241 12.11 -13.59 -31.51
N LYS A 242 13.40 -13.66 -31.16
CA LYS A 242 14.39 -14.48 -31.89
C LYS A 242 14.09 -15.97 -31.84
N LYS A 243 13.50 -16.46 -30.74
CA LYS A 243 13.09 -17.86 -30.61
C LYS A 243 11.86 -18.18 -31.47
N LYS A 244 10.93 -17.23 -31.63
CA LYS A 244 9.78 -17.34 -32.55
C LYS A 244 10.14 -17.15 -34.02
N SER A 245 11.25 -16.46 -34.34
CA SER A 245 11.71 -16.24 -35.72
C SER A 245 12.54 -17.39 -36.32
N LYS A 246 12.68 -18.54 -35.63
CA LYS A 246 13.23 -19.77 -36.22
C LYS A 246 12.12 -20.83 -36.39
N PRO A 247 11.27 -20.72 -37.43
CA PRO A 247 10.57 -21.88 -37.95
C PRO A 247 11.53 -22.67 -38.85
N GLY A 248 11.84 -23.92 -38.47
CA GLY A 248 12.43 -24.92 -39.36
C GLY A 248 13.91 -24.73 -39.74
N SER A 249 14.77 -25.61 -39.23
CA SER A 249 15.67 -26.43 -40.06
C SER A 249 16.69 -27.17 -39.17
N ARG A 250 16.42 -28.45 -38.94
CA ARG A 250 17.37 -29.55 -39.14
C ARG A 250 16.69 -30.88 -38.79
N VAL A 251 15.98 -31.43 -39.77
CA VAL A 251 15.98 -32.88 -39.96
C VAL A 251 17.40 -33.21 -40.41
N ILE A 252 18.22 -33.73 -39.51
CA ILE A 252 19.47 -34.37 -39.91
C ILE A 252 19.09 -35.81 -40.23
N SER A 253 18.97 -36.08 -41.53
CA SER A 253 19.12 -37.42 -42.10
C SER A 253 20.54 -37.89 -41.79
N ILE A 254 20.68 -39.03 -41.12
CA ILE A 254 21.89 -39.83 -41.18
C ILE A 254 21.44 -41.23 -41.57
N ILE A 255 22.05 -41.66 -42.67
CA ILE A 255 22.02 -42.95 -43.35
C ILE A 255 22.18 -44.11 -42.36
#